data_AF-A0A4P5RVK9-F1
#
_entry.id   AF-A0A4P5RVK9-F1
#
_cell.length_a   1.000
_cell.length_b   1.000
_cell.length_c   1.000
_cell.angle_alpha   90.00
_cell.angle_beta   90.00
_cell.angle_gamma   90.00
#
_symmetry.space_group_name_H-M   'P 1'
#
loop_
_entity.id
_entity.type
_entity.pdbx_description
1 polymer ?
#
loop_
_entity_poly.entity_id
_entity_poly.type
_entity_poly.pdbx_seq_one_letter_code
_entity_poly.pdbx_strand_id
1 'polypeptide(L)'
;MPQLVTVMTTLSSYIGPNKSGKTQSGKTEQLDLINALWSAIETDLIITDPSTAESLGRMVNLSTLAVTANRPADADKAAKFAGEVVAYFLNK
;
A
#
# COMPACT_ATOMS: atom_id res chain seq x y z
N MET A 1 7.58 7.07 -4.58
CA MET A 1 6.11 6.88 -4.62
C MET A 1 5.65 5.80 -5.61
N PRO A 2 6.07 5.74 -6.89
CA PRO A 2 5.66 4.64 -7.79
C PRO A 2 6.04 3.23 -7.30
N GLN A 3 7.20 3.13 -6.62
CA GLN A 3 7.64 1.92 -5.93
C GLN A 3 6.66 1.47 -4.83
N LEU A 4 6.12 2.40 -4.03
CA LEU A 4 5.15 2.10 -2.97
C LEU A 4 3.88 1.44 -3.56
N VAL A 5 3.37 1.97 -4.68
CA VAL A 5 2.22 1.41 -5.40
C VAL A 5 2.52 0.01 -5.92
N THR A 6 3.72 -0.21 -6.45
CA THR A 6 4.16 -1.52 -6.97
C THR A 6 4.17 -2.57 -5.86
N VAL A 7 4.71 -2.23 -4.69
CA VAL A 7 4.77 -3.14 -3.55
C VAL A 7 3.38 -3.40 -2.97
N MET A 8 2.51 -2.40 -2.88
CA MET A 8 1.10 -2.60 -2.46
C MET A 8 0.33 -3.49 -3.44
N THR A 9 0.55 -3.34 -4.74
CA THR A 9 -0.02 -4.22 -5.78
C THR A 9 0.51 -5.65 -5.64
N THR A 10 1.80 -5.79 -5.34
CA THR A 10 2.41 -7.09 -5.07
C THR A 10 1.79 -7.72 -3.82
N LEU A 11 1.62 -6.97 -2.72
CA LEU A 11 0.95 -7.45 -1.51
C LEU A 11 -0.47 -7.96 -1.78
N SER A 12 -1.26 -7.22 -2.57
CA SER A 12 -2.60 -7.67 -3.01
C SER A 12 -2.54 -9.04 -3.67
N SER A 13 -1.57 -9.28 -4.57
CA SER A 13 -1.38 -10.60 -5.18
C SER A 13 -0.97 -11.71 -4.21
N TYR A 14 -0.43 -11.38 -3.03
CA TYR A 14 -0.05 -12.37 -2.01
C TYR A 14 -1.19 -12.69 -1.04
N ILE A 15 -2.15 -11.78 -0.82
CA ILE A 15 -3.25 -11.99 0.14
C ILE A 15 -4.56 -12.36 -0.57
N GLY A 16 -4.82 -11.84 -1.78
CA GLY A 16 -5.89 -12.28 -2.67
C GLY A 16 -6.61 -11.14 -3.41
N PRO A 17 -7.54 -11.45 -4.35
CA PRO A 17 -7.89 -12.77 -4.89
C PRO A 17 -6.87 -13.15 -5.97
N ASN A 18 -5.84 -13.86 -5.56
CA ASN A 18 -4.86 -14.44 -6.45
C ASN A 18 -5.41 -15.75 -7.02
N LYS A 19 -4.76 -16.30 -8.06
CA LYS A 19 -5.20 -17.55 -8.71
C LYS A 19 -5.37 -18.73 -7.74
N SER A 20 -4.69 -18.70 -6.59
CA SER A 20 -4.78 -19.72 -5.55
C SER A 20 -5.97 -19.56 -4.59
N GLY A 21 -6.63 -18.40 -4.55
CA GLY A 21 -7.68 -18.09 -3.57
C GLY A 21 -7.20 -18.15 -2.11
N LYS A 22 -5.89 -18.12 -1.89
CA LYS A 22 -5.22 -18.35 -0.61
C LYS A 22 -4.11 -17.34 -0.41
N THR A 23 -3.89 -16.99 0.84
CA THR A 23 -2.77 -16.18 1.27
C THR A 23 -1.44 -16.93 1.06
N GLN A 24 -0.45 -16.25 0.49
CA GLN A 24 0.89 -16.78 0.18
C GLN A 24 1.92 -16.36 1.24
N SER A 25 2.96 -17.19 1.40
CA SER A 25 4.18 -16.83 2.11
C SER A 25 4.84 -15.61 1.44
N GLY A 26 5.46 -14.70 2.20
CA GLY A 26 6.05 -13.48 1.64
C GLY A 26 5.24 -12.21 1.90
N LYS A 27 3.99 -12.31 2.39
CA LYS A 27 3.12 -11.15 2.63
C LYS A 27 3.66 -10.21 3.71
N THR A 28 4.37 -10.75 4.70
CA THR A 28 4.93 -9.98 5.81
C THR A 28 6.10 -9.16 5.29
N GLU A 29 6.93 -9.76 4.45
CA GLU A 29 8.07 -9.12 3.79
C GLU A 29 7.60 -7.99 2.85
N GLN A 30 6.47 -8.19 2.15
CA GLN A 30 5.85 -7.11 1.37
C GLN A 30 5.33 -5.97 2.27
N LEU A 31 4.75 -6.29 3.43
CA LEU A 31 4.32 -5.27 4.40
C LEU A 31 5.52 -4.49 4.97
N ASP A 32 6.59 -5.18 5.32
CA ASP A 32 7.81 -4.55 5.83
C ASP A 32 8.40 -3.58 4.80
N LEU A 33 8.39 -3.97 3.52
CA LEU A 33 8.83 -3.10 2.44
C LEU A 33 7.90 -1.89 2.25
N ILE A 34 6.59 -2.05 2.37
CA ILE A 34 5.63 -0.92 2.35
C ILE A 34 5.95 0.05 3.49
N ASN A 35 6.14 -0.45 4.70
CA ASN A 35 6.43 0.38 5.87
C ASN A 35 7.77 1.12 5.73
N ALA A 36 8.81 0.44 5.24
CA ALA A 36 10.10 1.06 4.98
C ALA A 36 9.99 2.18 3.93
N LEU A 37 9.33 1.91 2.80
CA LEU A 37 9.12 2.91 1.74
C LEU A 37 8.29 4.10 2.23
N TRP A 38 7.27 3.86 3.07
CA TRP A 38 6.45 4.91 3.66
C TRP A 38 7.27 5.78 4.62
N SER A 39 8.00 5.17 5.56
CA SER A 39 8.83 5.91 6.53
C SER A 39 9.89 6.79 5.88
N ALA A 40 10.38 6.40 4.70
CA ALA A 40 11.38 7.15 3.95
C ALA A 40 10.82 8.42 3.29
N ILE A 41 9.51 8.52 3.09
CA ILE A 41 8.88 9.64 2.36
C ILE A 41 7.83 10.40 3.18
N GLU A 42 7.36 9.83 4.30
CA GLU A 42 6.22 10.36 5.06
C GLU A 42 6.44 11.79 5.51
N THR A 43 7.56 12.10 6.18
CA THR A 43 7.81 13.44 6.71
C THR A 43 7.88 14.49 5.59
N ASP A 44 8.61 14.21 4.52
CA ASP A 44 8.75 15.14 3.39
C ASP A 44 7.42 15.34 2.67
N LEU A 45 6.63 14.28 2.53
CA LEU A 45 5.32 14.35 1.90
C LEU A 45 4.30 15.08 2.78
N ILE A 46 4.34 14.92 4.10
CA ILE A 46 3.50 15.68 5.04
C ILE A 46 3.78 17.18 4.90
N ILE A 47 5.05 17.57 4.73
CA ILE A 47 5.43 18.99 4.55
C ILE A 47 4.97 19.51 3.19
N THR A 48 5.13 18.70 2.13
CA THR A 48 4.88 19.13 0.74
C THR A 48 3.40 19.08 0.36
N ASP A 49 2.70 18.00 0.71
CA ASP A 49 1.28 17.79 0.45
C ASP A 49 0.65 16.92 1.55
N PRO A 50 0.18 17.55 2.65
CA PRO A 50 -0.43 16.84 3.77
C PRO A 50 -1.63 15.96 3.37
N SER A 51 -2.39 16.36 2.34
CA SER A 51 -3.58 15.63 1.89
C SER A 51 -3.23 14.32 1.19
N THR A 52 -2.18 14.35 0.37
CA THR A 52 -1.62 13.16 -0.27
C THR A 52 -0.98 12.26 0.79
N ALA A 53 -0.26 12.84 1.76
CA ALA A 53 0.34 12.08 2.86
C ALA A 53 -0.71 11.32 3.69
N GLU A 54 -1.79 11.99 4.09
CA GLU A 54 -2.88 11.35 4.84
C GLU A 54 -3.51 10.21 4.03
N SER A 55 -3.76 10.44 2.74
CA SER A 55 -4.37 9.45 1.86
C SER A 55 -3.50 8.21 1.69
N LEU A 56 -2.18 8.38 1.50
CA LEU A 56 -1.24 7.26 1.42
C LEU A 56 -1.05 6.55 2.77
N GLY A 57 -0.99 7.28 3.89
CA GLY A 57 -0.94 6.70 5.23
C GLY A 57 -2.15 5.79 5.52
N ARG A 58 -3.34 6.16 5.04
CA ARG A 58 -4.53 5.27 5.11
C ARG A 58 -4.34 3.99 4.30
N MET A 59 -3.67 4.03 3.14
CA MET A 59 -3.38 2.83 2.33
C MET A 59 -2.35 1.91 2.99
N VAL A 60 -1.35 2.49 3.67
CA VAL A 60 -0.40 1.73 4.49
C VAL A 60 -1.14 1.03 5.64
N ASN A 61 -2.05 1.72 6.33
CA ASN A 61 -2.89 1.13 7.37
C ASN A 61 -3.77 -0.01 6.85
N LEU A 62 -4.38 0.15 5.66
CA LEU A 62 -5.14 -0.93 5.03
C LEU A 62 -4.25 -2.14 4.68
N SER A 63 -3.01 -1.92 4.26
CA SER A 63 -2.04 -2.99 4.00
C SER A 63 -1.71 -3.76 5.28
N THR A 64 -1.51 -3.06 6.40
CA THR A 64 -1.32 -3.66 7.73
C THR A 64 -2.53 -4.48 8.16
N LEU A 65 -3.75 -3.94 7.99
CA LEU A 65 -4.99 -4.66 8.31
C LEU A 65 -5.16 -5.91 7.43
N ALA A 66 -4.84 -5.81 6.15
CA ALA A 66 -4.92 -6.95 5.23
C ALA A 66 -4.04 -8.12 5.68
N VAL A 67 -2.82 -7.83 6.15
CA VAL A 67 -1.86 -8.85 6.61
C VAL A 67 -2.24 -9.42 7.97
N THR A 68 -2.54 -8.54 8.93
CA THR A 68 -2.81 -8.91 10.33
C THR A 68 -4.15 -9.62 10.50
N ALA A 69 -5.18 -9.18 9.78
CA ALA A 69 -6.52 -9.75 9.84
C ALA A 69 -6.82 -10.74 8.70
N ASN A 70 -5.85 -11.02 7.81
CA ASN A 70 -6.04 -11.83 6.59
C ASN A 70 -7.25 -11.36 5.77
N ARG A 71 -7.30 -10.07 5.44
CA ARG A 71 -8.40 -9.45 4.70
C ARG A 71 -7.94 -9.04 3.29
N PRO A 72 -8.11 -9.90 2.26
CA PRO A 72 -7.65 -9.63 0.90
C PRO A 72 -8.23 -8.35 0.29
N ALA A 73 -9.51 -8.07 0.57
CA ALA A 73 -10.20 -6.89 0.05
C ALA A 73 -9.55 -5.56 0.50
N ASP A 74 -8.88 -5.53 1.65
CA ASP A 74 -8.17 -4.33 2.11
C ASP A 74 -6.84 -4.16 1.38
N ALA A 75 -6.15 -5.24 1.02
CA ALA A 75 -4.93 -5.17 0.21
C ALA A 75 -5.25 -4.68 -1.22
N ASP A 76 -6.32 -5.20 -1.83
CA ASP A 76 -6.79 -4.73 -3.14
C ASP A 76 -7.17 -3.24 -3.13
N LYS A 77 -7.88 -2.83 -2.08
CA LYS A 77 -8.26 -1.43 -1.88
C LYS A 77 -7.02 -0.56 -1.73
N ALA A 78 -6.06 -0.97 -0.90
CA ALA A 78 -4.81 -0.26 -0.70
C ALA A 78 -4.05 -0.08 -2.04
N ALA A 79 -3.89 -1.15 -2.81
CA ALA A 79 -3.20 -1.12 -4.10
C ALA A 79 -3.88 -0.17 -5.10
N LYS A 80 -5.20 -0.27 -5.26
CA LYS A 80 -5.95 0.56 -6.21
C LYS A 80 -5.88 2.04 -5.85
N PHE A 81 -6.25 2.39 -4.62
CA PHE A 81 -6.31 3.78 -4.18
C PHE A 81 -4.92 4.41 -4.04
N ALA A 82 -3.88 3.66 -3.65
CA ALA A 82 -2.51 4.18 -3.67
C ALA A 82 -2.08 4.59 -5.09
N GLY A 83 -2.46 3.81 -6.11
CA GLY A 83 -2.22 4.17 -7.51
C GLY A 83 -2.92 5.48 -7.91
N GLU A 84 -4.19 5.63 -7.54
CA GLU A 84 -4.97 6.86 -7.81
C GLU A 84 -4.39 8.09 -7.12
N VAL A 85 -4.00 7.96 -5.83
CA VAL A 85 -3.42 9.05 -5.04
C VAL A 85 -2.06 9.48 -5.61
N VAL A 86 -1.19 8.53 -5.94
CA VAL A 86 0.13 8.86 -6.53
C VAL A 86 -0.04 9.47 -7.92
N ALA A 87 -0.95 8.94 -8.75
CA ALA A 87 -1.22 9.52 -10.06
C ALA A 87 -1.76 10.96 -9.95
N TYR A 88 -2.68 11.21 -9.02
CA TYR A 88 -3.18 12.55 -8.75
C TYR A 88 -2.06 13.50 -8.31
N PHE A 89 -1.23 13.09 -7.35
CA PHE A 89 -0.10 13.89 -6.86
C PHE A 89 0.90 14.25 -7.96
N LEU A 90 1.24 13.31 -8.84
CA LEU A 90 2.22 13.52 -9.91
C LEU A 90 1.70 14.38 -11.08
N ASN A 91 0.38 14.51 -11.23
CA ASN A 91 -0.24 15.30 -12.30
C ASN A 91 -0.87 16.62 -11.80
N LYS A 92 -0.55 17.02 -10.56
CA LYS A 92 -0.89 18.35 -10.05
C LYS A 92 -0.08 19.46 -10.72
#